data_AF-A0A9Q8Z529-F1
#
_entry.id   AF-A0A9Q8Z529-F1
#
_cell.length_a   1.000
_cell.length_b   1.000
_cell.length_c   1.000
_cell.angle_alpha   90.00
_cell.angle_beta   90.00
_cell.angle_gamma   90.00
#
_symmetry.space_group_name_H-M   'P 1'
#
loop_
_entity.id
_entity.type
_entity.pdbx_description
1 polymer ?
#
loop_
_entity_poly.entity_id
_entity_poly.type
_entity_poly.pdbx_seq_one_letter_code
_entity_poly.pdbx_strand_id
1 'polypeptide(L)'
;MHSIHLAILTSFVLTFTLVYVICSLSSHDPTSVFFDASNAYTPQYSARRHQQASAYISAYNSTTSAGFVMSKDSAKKLCVGIPSIARHGPQYLPGALGSLLDGLTVDERTEIYLMVFIPHSDPAAHPAYDQAWLSKLADRILTYQELDAKEMEHVRTMEIKGGMFQEKGLYDYSYLVSKCAELNTPYIAILEDDVLAMDGWYHRTINALRDAENQSIQRHKKQFLYLRLFYTEAFLGWNSEDWKTYLFYSLCFAAMPAALVSFLRTTKLTPMFPRLANTYTRSAEARSIYSYRRLVLVFYTLMAVSILLFFALGRMTVLPLPTGVHEMPRFGCCSQAFVFPRQKALDLVSYFNQMKTGYVDVLTERYADTRAELRYAVTPSLFQHVGKTSSKMGANGPIIKGKTWSFAFETYDAEQLRKEHEALEIWDDGMGEVR
;
A
#
# COMPACT_ATOMS: atom_id res chain seq x y z
N MET A 1 -15.85 -36.73 39.56
CA MET A 1 -14.56 -36.74 38.82
C MET A 1 -14.74 -36.54 37.32
N HIS A 2 -15.62 -37.28 36.62
CA HIS A 2 -15.85 -37.10 35.17
C HIS A 2 -16.19 -35.67 34.72
N SER A 3 -17.06 -34.95 35.45
CA SER A 3 -17.41 -33.56 35.12
C SER A 3 -16.24 -32.57 35.25
N ILE A 4 -15.24 -32.87 36.10
CA ILE A 4 -14.06 -32.01 36.29
C ILE A 4 -13.07 -32.26 35.14
N HIS A 5 -12.85 -33.52 34.77
CA HIS A 5 -12.00 -33.86 33.61
C HIS A 5 -12.58 -33.31 32.30
N LEU A 6 -13.90 -33.36 32.12
CA LEU A 6 -14.55 -32.76 30.96
C LEU A 6 -14.40 -31.24 30.93
N ALA A 7 -14.56 -30.55 32.06
CA ALA A 7 -14.37 -29.10 32.15
C ALA A 7 -12.92 -28.66 31.91
N ILE A 8 -11.94 -29.47 32.36
CA ILE A 8 -10.52 -29.22 32.09
C ILE A 8 -10.22 -29.42 30.59
N LEU A 9 -10.74 -30.49 29.99
CA LEU A 9 -10.56 -30.77 28.57
C LEU A 9 -11.19 -29.67 27.69
N THR A 10 -12.42 -29.24 28.00
CA THR A 10 -13.06 -28.16 27.23
C THR A 10 -12.31 -26.84 27.36
N SER A 11 -11.85 -26.48 28.57
CA SER A 11 -11.02 -25.30 28.79
C SER A 11 -9.72 -25.35 27.99
N PHE A 12 -9.06 -26.51 27.97
CA PHE A 12 -7.83 -26.72 27.21
C PHE A 12 -8.07 -26.56 25.70
N VAL A 13 -9.11 -27.21 25.17
CA VAL A 13 -9.48 -27.10 23.75
C VAL A 13 -9.79 -25.64 23.38
N LEU A 14 -10.62 -24.95 24.17
CA LEU A 14 -10.96 -23.54 23.89
C LEU A 14 -9.74 -22.63 23.93
N THR A 15 -8.82 -22.85 24.88
CA THR A 15 -7.58 -22.07 24.99
C THR A 15 -6.68 -22.33 23.79
N PHE A 16 -6.51 -23.60 23.39
CA PHE A 16 -5.69 -23.96 22.24
C PHE A 16 -6.28 -23.41 20.94
N THR A 17 -7.60 -23.51 20.74
CA THR A 17 -8.29 -22.93 19.59
C THR A 17 -8.14 -21.41 19.56
N LEU A 18 -8.29 -20.74 20.71
CA LEU A 18 -8.11 -19.29 20.80
C LEU A 18 -6.68 -18.88 20.42
N VAL A 19 -5.66 -19.56 20.95
CA VAL A 19 -4.26 -19.31 20.60
C VAL A 19 -3.99 -19.57 19.12
N TYR A 20 -4.50 -20.67 18.57
CA TYR A 20 -4.37 -20.98 17.15
C TYR A 20 -4.99 -19.90 16.26
N VAL A 21 -6.21 -19.46 16.59
CA VAL A 21 -6.91 -18.40 15.85
C VAL A 21 -6.13 -17.08 15.94
N ILE A 22 -5.64 -16.71 17.13
CA ILE A 22 -4.80 -15.51 17.34
C ILE A 22 -3.56 -15.58 16.44
N CYS A 23 -2.82 -16.69 16.47
CA CYS A 23 -1.63 -16.84 15.65
C CYS A 23 -1.95 -16.80 14.16
N SER A 24 -3.03 -17.47 13.73
CA SER A 24 -3.41 -17.54 12.32
C SER A 24 -3.91 -16.21 11.76
N LEU A 25 -4.67 -15.43 12.53
CA LEU A 25 -5.19 -14.13 12.07
C LEU A 25 -4.07 -13.11 11.89
N SER A 26 -3.08 -13.16 12.79
CA SER A 26 -2.00 -12.17 12.82
C SER A 26 -0.72 -12.63 12.12
N SER A 27 -0.67 -13.84 11.57
CA SER A 27 0.54 -14.37 10.94
C SER A 27 1.00 -13.57 9.73
N HIS A 28 0.09 -12.84 9.08
CA HIS A 28 0.37 -11.98 7.91
C HIS A 28 0.43 -10.49 8.25
N ASP A 29 0.26 -10.12 9.52
CA ASP A 29 0.37 -8.73 9.95
C ASP A 29 1.83 -8.42 10.37
N PRO A 30 2.58 -7.62 9.59
CA PRO A 30 3.98 -7.31 9.88
C PRO A 30 4.18 -6.51 11.17
N THR A 31 3.10 -6.04 11.78
CA THR A 31 3.09 -5.27 13.03
C THR A 31 2.77 -6.14 14.25
N SER A 32 2.51 -7.44 14.03
CA SER A 32 2.20 -8.42 15.05
C SER A 32 3.44 -9.09 15.64
N VAL A 33 3.35 -9.49 16.91
CA VAL A 33 4.32 -10.42 17.54
C VAL A 33 4.19 -11.83 16.95
N PHE A 34 3.02 -12.19 16.42
CA PHE A 34 2.75 -13.50 15.83
C PHE A 34 3.07 -13.56 14.32
N PHE A 35 3.69 -12.51 13.77
CA PHE A 35 4.05 -12.43 12.35
C PHE A 35 4.97 -13.59 11.95
N ASP A 36 4.55 -14.35 10.94
CA ASP A 36 5.34 -15.43 10.36
C ASP A 36 5.94 -14.99 9.03
N ALA A 37 7.13 -14.39 9.08
CA ALA A 37 7.85 -13.94 7.89
C ALA A 37 8.13 -15.07 6.89
N SER A 38 8.21 -16.33 7.34
CA SER A 38 8.50 -17.46 6.44
C SER A 38 7.35 -17.75 5.49
N ASN A 39 6.11 -17.53 5.95
CA ASN A 39 4.91 -17.75 5.17
C ASN A 39 4.33 -16.44 4.59
N ALA A 40 4.35 -15.34 5.35
CA ALA A 40 3.64 -14.11 5.00
C ALA A 40 4.21 -13.36 3.78
N TYR A 41 5.49 -13.59 3.45
CA TYR A 41 6.10 -13.07 2.23
C TYR A 41 5.94 -14.01 1.02
N THR A 42 5.21 -15.12 1.16
CA THR A 42 4.97 -16.04 0.05
C THR A 42 4.07 -15.36 -0.99
N PRO A 43 4.54 -15.16 -2.24
CA PRO A 43 3.73 -14.59 -3.29
C PRO A 43 2.54 -15.48 -3.61
N GLN A 44 1.32 -14.95 -3.55
CA GLN A 44 0.09 -15.65 -3.92
C GLN A 44 -0.52 -14.99 -5.16
N TYR A 45 -1.19 -13.86 -4.96
CA TYR A 45 -1.80 -13.10 -6.05
C TYR A 45 -0.75 -12.45 -6.94
N SER A 46 0.36 -11.95 -6.37
CA SER A 46 1.44 -11.36 -7.15
C SER A 46 2.14 -12.39 -8.07
N ALA A 47 2.28 -13.65 -7.64
CA ALA A 47 2.81 -14.71 -8.50
C ALA A 47 1.92 -14.94 -9.74
N ARG A 48 0.59 -14.96 -9.53
CA ARG A 48 -0.38 -15.08 -10.63
C ARG A 48 -0.32 -13.88 -11.57
N ARG A 49 -0.33 -12.64 -11.05
CA ARG A 49 -0.18 -11.42 -11.88
C ARG A 49 1.13 -11.41 -12.65
N HIS A 50 2.23 -11.88 -12.06
CA HIS A 50 3.51 -11.98 -12.76
C HIS A 50 3.47 -12.98 -13.93
N GLN A 51 2.80 -14.12 -13.75
CA GLN A 51 2.60 -15.10 -14.82
C GLN A 51 1.77 -14.52 -15.98
N GLN A 52 0.67 -13.83 -15.67
CA GLN A 52 -0.18 -13.18 -16.67
C GLN A 52 0.59 -12.10 -17.43
N ALA A 53 1.30 -11.23 -16.72
CA ALA A 53 2.15 -10.20 -17.32
C ALA A 53 3.20 -10.80 -18.27
N SER A 54 3.86 -11.89 -17.86
CA SER A 54 4.87 -12.57 -18.67
C SER A 54 4.29 -13.20 -19.94
N ALA A 55 3.10 -13.80 -19.83
CA ALA A 55 2.37 -14.35 -20.97
C ALA A 55 1.96 -13.26 -21.96
N TYR A 56 1.45 -12.13 -21.44
CA TYR A 56 1.08 -10.96 -22.24
C TYR A 56 2.27 -10.42 -23.06
N ILE A 57 3.42 -10.16 -22.42
CA ILE A 57 4.62 -9.67 -23.13
C ILE A 57 5.11 -10.68 -24.19
N SER A 58 5.09 -11.97 -23.87
CA SER A 58 5.58 -13.02 -24.75
C SER A 58 4.75 -13.17 -26.05
N ALA A 59 3.46 -12.81 -26.02
CA ALA A 59 2.62 -12.77 -27.22
C ALA A 59 3.12 -11.73 -28.25
N TYR A 60 3.70 -10.61 -27.81
CA TYR A 60 4.19 -9.55 -28.70
C TYR A 60 5.60 -9.80 -29.27
N ASN A 61 6.34 -10.76 -28.68
CA ASN A 61 7.59 -11.27 -29.23
C ASN A 61 7.36 -12.25 -30.40
N SER A 62 6.29 -13.04 -30.32
CA SER A 62 6.02 -14.13 -31.26
C SER A 62 5.16 -13.73 -32.46
N THR A 63 4.37 -12.67 -32.32
CA THR A 63 3.35 -12.31 -33.30
C THR A 63 3.71 -11.02 -34.04
N THR A 64 3.50 -11.02 -35.36
CA THR A 64 3.37 -9.82 -36.21
C THR A 64 2.07 -9.07 -35.91
N SER A 65 1.63 -9.04 -34.66
CA SER A 65 0.44 -8.29 -34.25
C SER A 65 0.66 -6.83 -34.62
N ALA A 66 -0.31 -6.26 -35.35
CA ALA A 66 -0.36 -4.83 -35.57
C ALA A 66 -0.28 -4.15 -34.20
N GLY A 67 0.66 -3.21 -34.05
CA GLY A 67 0.74 -2.41 -32.83
C GLY A 67 -0.62 -1.75 -32.57
N PHE A 68 -0.91 -1.42 -31.32
CA PHE A 68 -2.11 -0.68 -30.98
C PHE A 68 -2.04 0.69 -31.66
N VAL A 69 -2.71 0.85 -32.80
CA VAL A 69 -2.75 2.12 -33.55
C VAL A 69 -3.69 3.07 -32.81
N MET A 70 -3.11 3.97 -32.03
CA MET A 70 -3.82 4.99 -31.28
C MET A 70 -4.54 5.98 -32.21
N SER A 71 -5.84 6.22 -31.96
CA SER A 71 -6.51 7.41 -32.46
C SER A 71 -5.95 8.65 -31.76
N LYS A 72 -5.61 9.70 -32.52
CA LYS A 72 -5.15 11.00 -31.99
C LYS A 72 -6.25 11.79 -31.26
N ASP A 73 -7.51 11.37 -31.38
CA ASP A 73 -8.69 12.12 -30.92
C ASP A 73 -9.25 11.68 -29.56
N SER A 74 -8.66 10.69 -28.86
CA SER A 74 -9.15 10.31 -27.53
C SER A 74 -8.64 11.27 -26.45
N ALA A 75 -9.56 11.79 -25.62
CA ALA A 75 -9.23 12.63 -24.47
C ALA A 75 -8.54 11.79 -23.39
N LYS A 76 -7.21 11.67 -23.48
CA LYS A 76 -6.35 11.00 -22.50
C LYS A 76 -6.62 11.51 -21.09
N LYS A 77 -6.90 10.60 -20.15
CA LYS A 77 -7.17 10.93 -18.75
C LYS A 77 -5.93 10.81 -17.87
N LEU A 78 -4.98 9.95 -18.24
CA LEU A 78 -3.82 9.61 -17.42
C LEU A 78 -2.55 9.47 -18.25
N CYS A 79 -1.50 10.23 -17.92
CA CYS A 79 -0.15 9.91 -18.37
C CYS A 79 0.51 8.97 -17.36
N VAL A 80 0.97 7.80 -17.80
CA VAL A 80 1.72 6.84 -16.98
C VAL A 80 3.19 6.92 -17.38
N GLY A 81 4.02 7.43 -16.49
CA GLY A 81 5.48 7.46 -16.63
C GLY A 81 6.15 6.33 -15.86
N ILE A 82 7.03 5.57 -16.52
CA ILE A 82 7.82 4.50 -15.89
C ILE A 82 9.32 4.73 -16.16
N PRO A 83 10.11 5.24 -15.19
CA PRO A 83 11.55 5.30 -15.33
C PRO A 83 12.15 3.90 -15.09
N SER A 84 12.92 3.40 -16.07
CA SER A 84 13.55 2.07 -16.02
C SER A 84 15.06 2.21 -16.20
N ILE A 85 15.79 1.89 -15.14
CA ILE A 85 17.26 1.97 -15.12
C ILE A 85 17.83 0.56 -15.33
N ALA A 86 18.94 0.46 -16.08
CA ALA A 86 19.59 -0.80 -16.32
C ALA A 86 20.18 -1.32 -14.99
N ARG A 87 19.80 -2.55 -14.60
CA ARG A 87 20.29 -3.20 -13.39
C ARG A 87 21.08 -4.45 -13.74
N HIS A 88 22.12 -4.76 -12.96
CA HIS A 88 22.72 -6.08 -12.96
C HIS A 88 21.78 -7.05 -12.23
N GLY A 89 21.13 -7.96 -12.97
CA GLY A 89 20.24 -8.97 -12.42
C GLY A 89 18.85 -8.98 -13.09
N PRO A 90 17.76 -9.23 -12.32
CA PRO A 90 16.43 -9.41 -12.89
C PRO A 90 15.91 -8.13 -13.55
N GLN A 91 15.30 -8.31 -14.73
CA GLN A 91 14.61 -7.25 -15.45
C GLN A 91 13.16 -7.18 -14.98
N TYR A 92 12.77 -6.07 -14.34
CA TYR A 92 11.44 -5.91 -13.78
C TYR A 92 10.44 -5.26 -14.75
N LEU A 93 10.93 -4.41 -15.66
CA LEU A 93 10.10 -3.66 -16.60
C LEU A 93 9.11 -4.53 -17.40
N PRO A 94 9.46 -5.73 -17.92
CA PRO A 94 8.47 -6.58 -18.61
C PRO A 94 7.30 -6.97 -17.72
N GLY A 95 7.55 -7.29 -16.44
CA GLY A 95 6.51 -7.62 -15.47
C GLY A 95 5.61 -6.42 -15.16
N ALA A 96 6.21 -5.25 -14.93
CA ALA A 96 5.48 -4.01 -14.68
C ALA A 96 4.58 -3.65 -15.87
N LEU A 97 5.15 -3.58 -17.08
CA LEU A 97 4.40 -3.21 -18.29
C LEU A 97 3.33 -4.25 -18.64
N GLY A 98 3.67 -5.54 -18.54
CA GLY A 98 2.73 -6.62 -18.78
C GLY A 98 1.55 -6.55 -17.83
N SER A 99 1.78 -6.35 -16.52
CA SER A 99 0.69 -6.29 -15.52
C SER A 99 -0.16 -5.01 -15.62
N LEU A 100 0.40 -3.93 -16.16
CA LEU A 100 -0.34 -2.69 -16.41
C LEU A 100 -1.31 -2.80 -17.58
N LEU A 101 -0.95 -3.58 -18.59
CA LEU A 101 -1.68 -3.67 -19.86
C LEU A 101 -2.57 -4.91 -19.94
N ASP A 102 -2.16 -6.01 -19.32
CA ASP A 102 -2.96 -7.23 -19.24
C ASP A 102 -4.24 -7.00 -18.44
N GLY A 103 -5.37 -7.26 -19.09
CA GLY A 103 -6.72 -7.10 -18.54
C GLY A 103 -7.39 -5.76 -18.90
N LEU A 104 -6.65 -4.77 -19.43
CA LEU A 104 -7.28 -3.51 -19.83
C LEU A 104 -8.25 -3.69 -20.98
N THR A 105 -9.41 -3.02 -20.89
CA THR A 105 -10.32 -2.90 -22.02
C THR A 105 -9.72 -2.00 -23.11
N VAL A 106 -10.30 -2.05 -24.31
CA VAL A 106 -9.88 -1.14 -25.39
C VAL A 106 -10.04 0.31 -24.94
N ASP A 107 -11.18 0.65 -24.33
CA ASP A 107 -11.46 2.00 -23.87
C ASP A 107 -10.48 2.45 -22.78
N GLU A 108 -10.24 1.62 -21.77
CA GLU A 108 -9.25 1.92 -20.73
C GLU A 108 -7.85 2.16 -21.32
N ARG A 109 -7.41 1.30 -22.26
CA ARG A 109 -6.12 1.49 -22.94
C ARG A 109 -6.09 2.78 -23.76
N THR A 110 -7.21 3.20 -24.35
CA THR A 110 -7.26 4.47 -25.11
C THR A 110 -7.17 5.71 -24.23
N GLU A 111 -7.51 5.63 -22.94
CA GLU A 111 -7.46 6.75 -22.00
C GLU A 111 -6.08 6.94 -21.35
N ILE A 112 -5.23 5.92 -21.42
CA ILE A 112 -3.86 5.93 -20.89
C ILE A 112 -2.88 6.40 -21.97
N TYR A 113 -1.97 7.31 -21.63
CA TYR A 113 -0.75 7.54 -22.39
C TYR A 113 0.43 6.94 -21.64
N LEU A 114 1.03 5.89 -22.18
CA LEU A 114 2.09 5.12 -21.55
C LEU A 114 3.47 5.55 -22.05
N MET A 115 4.24 6.19 -21.16
CA MET A 115 5.59 6.66 -21.41
C MET A 115 6.60 5.86 -20.59
N VAL A 116 7.43 5.07 -21.27
CA VAL A 116 8.54 4.37 -20.63
C VAL A 116 9.81 5.18 -20.84
N PHE A 117 10.47 5.57 -19.75
CA PHE A 117 11.67 6.38 -19.78
C PHE A 117 12.90 5.52 -19.54
N ILE A 118 13.86 5.58 -20.47
CA ILE A 118 15.17 4.97 -20.39
C ILE A 118 16.18 6.09 -20.10
N PRO A 119 16.52 6.35 -18.82
CA PRO A 119 17.28 7.52 -18.40
C PRO A 119 18.79 7.21 -18.46
N HIS A 120 19.30 6.87 -19.63
CA HIS A 120 20.73 6.68 -19.86
C HIS A 120 21.21 7.61 -20.97
N SER A 121 22.40 8.18 -20.81
CA SER A 121 23.05 8.93 -21.89
C SER A 121 23.30 8.07 -23.14
N ASP A 122 23.53 6.76 -22.95
CA ASP A 122 23.44 5.73 -23.98
C ASP A 122 22.23 4.81 -23.70
N PRO A 123 21.09 4.99 -24.40
CA PRO A 123 19.90 4.16 -24.20
C PRO A 123 20.12 2.66 -24.48
N ALA A 124 21.07 2.32 -25.37
CA ALA A 124 21.35 0.92 -25.73
C ALA A 124 21.97 0.12 -24.58
N ALA A 125 22.49 0.80 -23.54
CA ALA A 125 22.91 0.16 -22.31
C ALA A 125 21.75 -0.52 -21.55
N HIS A 126 20.49 -0.13 -21.82
CA HIS A 126 19.33 -0.74 -21.21
C HIS A 126 18.84 -1.95 -22.01
N PRO A 127 18.76 -3.16 -21.42
CA PRO A 127 18.48 -4.40 -22.16
C PRO A 127 17.08 -4.45 -22.79
N ALA A 128 16.14 -3.65 -22.27
CA ALA A 128 14.80 -3.53 -22.85
C ALA A 128 14.70 -2.55 -24.05
N TYR A 129 15.71 -1.68 -24.28
CA TYR A 129 15.60 -0.58 -25.23
C TYR A 129 15.33 -1.05 -26.67
N ASP A 130 16.06 -2.07 -27.12
CA ASP A 130 15.92 -2.63 -28.48
C ASP A 130 14.89 -3.77 -28.57
N GLN A 131 14.09 -3.99 -27.53
CA GLN A 131 13.12 -5.07 -27.52
C GLN A 131 11.86 -4.70 -28.31
N ALA A 132 11.46 -5.56 -29.25
CA ALA A 132 10.30 -5.33 -30.11
C ALA A 132 8.97 -5.17 -29.35
N TRP A 133 8.81 -5.83 -28.19
CA TRP A 133 7.60 -5.67 -27.38
C TRP A 133 7.47 -4.26 -26.81
N LEU A 134 8.58 -3.59 -26.46
CA LEU A 134 8.54 -2.29 -25.80
C LEU A 134 7.98 -1.21 -26.75
N SER A 135 8.47 -1.18 -27.99
CA SER A 135 8.02 -0.23 -29.01
C SER A 135 6.59 -0.47 -29.49
N LYS A 136 6.07 -1.69 -29.36
CA LYS A 136 4.67 -2.02 -29.70
C LYS A 136 3.68 -1.66 -28.59
N LEU A 137 4.13 -1.67 -27.33
CA LEU A 137 3.25 -1.55 -26.17
C LEU A 137 3.22 -0.15 -25.56
N ALA A 138 4.37 0.53 -25.53
CA ALA A 138 4.47 1.90 -25.04
C ALA A 138 4.03 2.91 -26.11
N ASP A 139 3.35 3.98 -25.71
CA ASP A 139 3.00 5.09 -26.60
C ASP A 139 4.24 5.96 -26.91
N ARG A 140 5.19 6.02 -25.96
CA ARG A 140 6.48 6.67 -26.14
C ARG A 140 7.56 5.99 -25.33
N ILE A 141 8.69 5.71 -25.98
CA ILE A 141 9.96 5.41 -25.31
C ILE A 141 10.71 6.74 -25.18
N LEU A 142 10.69 7.31 -23.98
CA LEU A 142 11.39 8.55 -23.67
C LEU A 142 12.89 8.24 -23.46
N THR A 143 13.74 9.11 -23.99
CA THR A 143 15.19 9.14 -23.77
C THR A 143 15.64 10.60 -23.68
N TYR A 144 16.92 10.87 -23.49
CA TYR A 144 17.47 12.23 -23.49
C TYR A 144 17.74 12.83 -24.89
N GLN A 145 17.20 12.25 -25.97
CA GLN A 145 17.46 12.72 -27.34
C GLN A 145 17.08 14.19 -27.59
N GLU A 146 16.16 14.74 -26.80
CA GLU A 146 15.70 16.13 -26.90
C GLU A 146 16.55 17.13 -26.11
N LEU A 147 17.53 16.67 -25.34
CA LEU A 147 18.41 17.54 -24.55
C LEU A 147 19.47 18.21 -25.44
N ASP A 148 19.86 19.43 -25.07
CA ASP A 148 20.98 20.09 -25.70
C ASP A 148 22.34 19.47 -25.31
N ALA A 149 23.42 19.87 -25.99
CA ALA A 149 24.74 19.30 -25.76
C ALA A 149 25.26 19.54 -24.32
N LYS A 150 24.89 20.65 -23.69
CA LYS A 150 25.32 21.00 -22.33
C LYS A 150 24.56 20.20 -21.29
N GLU A 151 23.25 20.02 -21.48
CA GLU A 151 22.40 19.20 -20.64
C GLU A 151 22.78 17.72 -20.75
N MET A 152 23.06 17.23 -21.95
CA MET A 152 23.56 15.86 -22.16
C MET A 152 24.90 15.63 -21.46
N GLU A 153 25.81 16.59 -21.52
CA GLU A 153 27.09 16.49 -20.81
C GLU A 153 26.91 16.50 -19.29
N HIS A 154 25.91 17.23 -18.80
CA HIS A 154 25.54 17.19 -17.39
C HIS A 154 25.00 15.80 -16.98
N VAL A 155 24.15 15.17 -17.79
CA VAL A 155 23.68 13.79 -17.58
C VAL A 155 24.86 12.82 -17.52
N ARG A 156 25.78 12.86 -18.50
CA ARG A 156 26.98 12.02 -18.51
C ARG A 156 27.86 12.24 -17.28
N THR A 157 28.02 13.49 -16.84
CA THR A 157 28.75 13.82 -15.63
C THR A 157 28.11 13.19 -14.39
N MET A 158 26.77 13.23 -14.29
CA MET A 158 26.04 12.61 -13.19
C MET A 158 26.18 11.08 -13.19
N GLU A 159 26.22 10.45 -14.37
CA GLU A 159 26.45 9.02 -14.53
C GLU A 159 27.88 8.61 -14.13
N ILE A 160 28.91 9.32 -14.64
CA ILE A 160 30.34 9.05 -14.37
C ILE A 160 30.66 9.12 -12.87
N LYS A 161 30.05 10.05 -12.14
CA LYS A 161 30.24 10.20 -10.68
C LYS A 161 29.61 9.07 -9.85
N GLY A 162 29.40 7.90 -10.44
CA GLY A 162 28.82 6.72 -9.83
C GLY A 162 27.30 6.81 -9.70
N GLY A 163 26.65 7.66 -10.50
CA GLY A 163 25.23 7.96 -10.37
C GLY A 163 24.96 8.56 -9.00
N MET A 164 25.14 9.87 -8.81
CA MET A 164 24.59 10.53 -7.62
C MET A 164 23.07 10.35 -7.67
N PHE A 165 22.55 9.25 -7.12
CA PHE A 165 21.13 8.86 -7.20
C PHE A 165 20.22 9.98 -6.68
N GLN A 166 20.76 10.82 -5.81
CA GLN A 166 20.09 12.00 -5.25
C GLN A 166 19.95 13.16 -6.25
N GLU A 167 20.94 13.40 -7.12
CA GLU A 167 20.84 14.45 -8.14
C GLU A 167 20.23 13.88 -9.42
N LYS A 168 20.81 12.81 -9.96
CA LYS A 168 20.33 12.18 -11.19
C LYS A 168 18.91 11.63 -11.04
N GLY A 169 18.63 10.90 -9.97
CA GLY A 169 17.28 10.34 -9.77
C GLY A 169 16.22 11.42 -9.62
N LEU A 170 16.57 12.57 -9.03
CA LEU A 170 15.69 13.73 -8.93
C LEU A 170 15.50 14.41 -10.30
N TYR A 171 16.59 14.57 -11.06
CA TYR A 171 16.57 15.10 -12.43
C TYR A 171 15.70 14.23 -13.35
N ASP A 172 15.91 12.92 -13.34
CA ASP A 172 15.19 11.93 -14.16
C ASP A 172 13.68 11.95 -13.85
N TYR A 173 13.34 11.99 -12.57
CA TYR A 173 11.95 12.08 -12.14
C TYR A 173 11.31 13.39 -12.62
N SER A 174 11.99 14.52 -12.42
CA SER A 174 11.53 15.83 -12.89
C SER A 174 11.35 15.89 -14.41
N TYR A 175 12.28 15.30 -15.17
CA TYR A 175 12.24 15.23 -16.62
C TYR A 175 11.03 14.43 -17.10
N LEU A 176 10.82 13.23 -16.55
CA LEU A 176 9.68 12.37 -16.89
C LEU A 176 8.34 13.02 -16.56
N VAL A 177 8.19 13.59 -15.36
CA VAL A 177 6.95 14.29 -14.97
C VAL A 177 6.67 15.48 -15.90
N SER A 178 7.71 16.24 -16.25
CA SER A 178 7.56 17.37 -17.19
C SER A 178 7.09 16.89 -18.56
N LYS A 179 7.65 15.79 -19.09
CA LYS A 179 7.24 15.20 -20.37
C LYS A 179 5.82 14.65 -20.34
N CYS A 180 5.37 14.07 -19.22
CA CYS A 180 3.97 13.71 -19.04
C CYS A 180 3.06 14.94 -19.03
N ALA A 181 3.49 16.04 -18.40
CA ALA A 181 2.69 17.25 -18.28
C ALA A 181 2.49 17.99 -19.63
N GLU A 182 3.39 17.82 -20.60
CA GLU A 182 3.26 18.34 -21.97
C GLU A 182 2.01 17.77 -22.69
N LEU A 183 1.55 16.57 -22.31
CA LEU A 183 0.40 15.89 -22.93
C LEU A 183 -0.96 16.43 -22.48
N ASN A 184 -0.98 17.38 -21.56
CA ASN A 184 -2.20 18.03 -21.05
C ASN A 184 -3.26 17.05 -20.47
N THR A 185 -2.81 15.92 -19.94
CA THR A 185 -3.68 14.99 -19.20
C THR A 185 -4.02 15.54 -17.81
N PRO A 186 -5.23 15.29 -17.26
CA PRO A 186 -5.59 15.76 -15.92
C PRO A 186 -4.69 15.21 -14.81
N TYR A 187 -4.24 13.96 -14.95
CA TYR A 187 -3.42 13.27 -13.96
C TYR A 187 -2.16 12.67 -14.56
N ILE A 188 -1.13 12.59 -13.72
CA ILE A 188 0.16 11.97 -14.04
C ILE A 188 0.42 10.87 -13.00
N ALA A 189 0.48 9.62 -13.45
CA ALA A 189 0.96 8.50 -12.67
C ALA A 189 2.46 8.31 -12.91
N ILE A 190 3.24 8.23 -11.83
CA ILE A 190 4.65 7.80 -11.90
C ILE A 190 4.78 6.49 -11.15
N LEU A 191 5.25 5.47 -11.87
CA LEU A 191 5.37 4.09 -11.38
C LEU A 191 6.84 3.64 -11.49
N GLU A 192 7.39 3.00 -10.46
CA GLU A 192 8.70 2.34 -10.57
C GLU A 192 8.63 1.14 -11.52
N ASP A 193 9.75 0.76 -12.14
CA ASP A 193 9.85 -0.40 -13.03
C ASP A 193 9.75 -1.76 -12.31
N ASP A 194 9.80 -1.75 -10.97
CA ASP A 194 9.75 -2.92 -10.09
C ASP A 194 8.41 -3.10 -9.34
N VAL A 195 7.32 -2.72 -9.99
CA VAL A 195 5.94 -2.91 -9.51
C VAL A 195 5.15 -3.93 -10.33
N LEU A 196 4.08 -4.46 -9.75
CA LEU A 196 3.04 -5.24 -10.42
C LEU A 196 1.67 -4.63 -10.11
N ALA A 197 0.88 -4.34 -11.15
CA ALA A 197 -0.49 -3.87 -11.00
C ALA A 197 -1.47 -5.03 -10.78
N MET A 198 -2.50 -4.81 -9.97
CA MET A 198 -3.65 -5.72 -9.91
C MET A 198 -4.46 -5.66 -11.21
N ASP A 199 -5.18 -6.74 -11.52
CA ASP A 199 -6.22 -6.75 -12.56
C ASP A 199 -7.28 -5.68 -12.27
N GLY A 200 -7.66 -4.84 -13.23
CA GLY A 200 -8.59 -3.72 -12.98
C GLY A 200 -8.00 -2.51 -12.22
N TRP A 201 -6.67 -2.36 -12.17
CA TRP A 201 -6.04 -1.22 -11.47
C TRP A 201 -6.52 0.15 -12.00
N TYR A 202 -6.80 0.26 -13.30
CA TYR A 202 -7.11 1.54 -13.95
C TYR A 202 -8.44 2.11 -13.48
N HIS A 203 -9.54 1.38 -13.66
CA HIS A 203 -10.86 1.86 -13.20
C HIS A 203 -10.88 2.15 -11.69
N ARG A 204 -10.22 1.32 -10.87
CA ARG A 204 -10.08 1.58 -9.43
C ARG A 204 -9.30 2.85 -9.14
N THR A 205 -8.24 3.12 -9.91
CA THR A 205 -7.46 4.36 -9.79
C THR A 205 -8.32 5.58 -10.15
N ILE A 206 -9.05 5.54 -11.26
CA ILE A 206 -9.91 6.65 -11.68
C ILE A 206 -11.03 6.92 -10.65
N ASN A 207 -11.67 5.87 -10.14
CA ASN A 207 -12.67 6.00 -9.08
C ASN A 207 -12.07 6.57 -7.79
N ALA A 208 -10.89 6.07 -7.39
CA ALA A 208 -10.17 6.58 -6.22
C ALA A 208 -9.74 8.05 -6.36
N LEU A 209 -9.37 8.50 -7.57
CA LEU A 209 -9.06 9.91 -7.83
C LEU A 209 -10.29 10.80 -7.63
N ARG A 210 -11.45 10.39 -8.17
CA ARG A 210 -12.72 11.11 -7.98
C ARG A 210 -13.09 11.21 -6.50
N ASP A 211 -12.93 10.13 -5.75
CA ASP A 211 -13.18 10.11 -4.31
C ASP A 211 -12.20 11.01 -3.54
N ALA A 212 -10.92 10.98 -3.88
CA ALA A 212 -9.90 11.84 -3.27
C ALA A 212 -10.20 13.32 -3.55
N GLU A 213 -10.59 13.68 -4.77
CA GLU A 213 -10.99 15.04 -5.12
C GLU A 213 -12.20 15.48 -4.30
N ASN A 214 -13.27 14.68 -4.30
CA ASN A 214 -14.48 14.97 -3.54
C ASN A 214 -14.19 15.16 -2.05
N GLN A 215 -13.43 14.24 -1.43
CA GLN A 215 -13.04 14.35 -0.02
C GLN A 215 -12.18 15.60 0.24
N SER A 216 -11.22 15.89 -0.65
CA SER A 216 -10.32 17.06 -0.50
C SER A 216 -11.07 18.39 -0.56
N ILE A 217 -12.00 18.54 -1.50
CA ILE A 217 -12.79 19.77 -1.67
C ILE A 217 -13.82 19.91 -0.55
N GLN A 218 -14.54 18.85 -0.22
CA GLN A 218 -15.59 18.91 0.82
C GLN A 218 -15.02 19.16 2.22
N ARG A 219 -13.93 18.49 2.59
CA ARG A 219 -13.38 18.56 3.95
C ARG A 219 -12.39 19.72 4.13
N HIS A 220 -11.59 20.02 3.11
CA HIS A 220 -10.45 20.93 3.22
C HIS A 220 -10.50 22.12 2.27
N LYS A 221 -11.43 22.15 1.30
CA LYS A 221 -11.55 23.20 0.27
C LYS A 221 -10.25 23.45 -0.51
N LYS A 222 -9.44 22.40 -0.70
CA LYS A 222 -8.16 22.48 -1.42
C LYS A 222 -7.89 21.16 -2.14
N GLN A 223 -7.13 21.22 -3.23
CA GLN A 223 -6.68 20.04 -3.96
C GLN A 223 -5.68 19.22 -3.14
N PHE A 224 -5.65 17.91 -3.35
CA PHE A 224 -4.62 17.04 -2.80
C PHE A 224 -3.35 17.03 -3.66
N LEU A 225 -2.21 16.66 -3.06
CA LEU A 225 -0.93 16.59 -3.75
C LEU A 225 -0.80 15.30 -4.56
N TYR A 226 -1.04 14.16 -3.93
CA TYR A 226 -1.01 12.86 -4.61
C TYR A 226 -2.01 11.86 -4.00
N LEU A 227 -2.36 10.87 -4.83
CA LEU A 227 -2.97 9.61 -4.42
C LEU A 227 -1.90 8.51 -4.51
N ARG A 228 -1.69 7.81 -3.40
CA ARG A 228 -0.78 6.67 -3.28
C ARG A 228 -1.50 5.38 -3.64
N LEU A 229 -0.98 4.66 -4.63
CA LEU A 229 -1.53 3.37 -5.09
C LEU A 229 -0.80 2.16 -4.49
N PHE A 230 0.37 2.41 -3.88
CA PHE A 230 1.14 1.40 -3.16
C PHE A 230 1.62 1.95 -1.82
N TYR A 231 1.41 1.19 -0.75
CA TYR A 231 2.10 1.37 0.52
C TYR A 231 2.43 -0.01 1.12
N THR A 232 3.32 -0.01 2.12
CA THR A 232 3.59 -1.21 2.92
C THR A 232 3.01 -1.06 4.32
N GLU A 233 2.36 -2.11 4.79
CA GLU A 233 1.76 -2.21 6.11
C GLU A 233 2.82 -2.27 7.22
N ALA A 234 4.08 -2.59 6.88
CA ALA A 234 5.18 -2.71 7.84
C ALA A 234 5.48 -1.42 8.62
N PHE A 235 5.17 -0.24 8.06
CA PHE A 235 5.35 1.05 8.75
C PHE A 235 4.09 1.54 9.46
N LEU A 236 2.97 0.85 9.30
CA LEU A 236 1.70 1.16 9.94
C LEU A 236 1.59 0.44 11.28
N GLY A 237 2.68 0.33 12.05
CA GLY A 237 2.67 -0.34 13.35
C GLY A 237 2.18 0.53 14.50
N TRP A 238 2.51 0.09 15.72
CA TRP A 238 2.36 0.86 16.94
C TRP A 238 3.43 1.95 17.03
N ASN A 239 3.21 3.04 16.30
CA ASN A 239 4.16 4.15 16.19
C ASN A 239 4.22 4.99 17.48
N SER A 240 5.44 5.30 17.93
CA SER A 240 5.70 6.02 19.20
C SER A 240 5.09 7.42 19.23
N GLU A 241 4.90 8.04 18.07
CA GLU A 241 4.32 9.36 17.86
C GLU A 241 2.88 9.44 18.38
N ASP A 242 2.18 8.31 18.42
CA ASP A 242 0.78 8.19 18.83
C ASP A 242 0.63 7.65 20.27
N TRP A 243 1.71 7.59 21.07
CA TRP A 243 1.70 6.98 22.41
C TRP A 243 0.63 7.56 23.35
N LYS A 244 0.33 8.86 23.24
CA LYS A 244 -0.69 9.52 24.06
C LYS A 244 -2.07 8.96 23.79
N THR A 245 -2.37 8.68 22.52
CA THR A 245 -3.63 8.08 22.08
C THR A 245 -3.75 6.66 22.63
N TYR A 246 -2.68 5.87 22.51
CA TYR A 246 -2.63 4.51 23.04
C TYR A 246 -2.82 4.47 24.56
N LEU A 247 -2.13 5.35 25.29
CA LEU A 247 -2.24 5.46 26.73
C LEU A 247 -3.65 5.87 27.15
N PHE A 248 -4.24 6.88 26.49
CA PHE A 248 -5.59 7.35 26.79
C PHE A 248 -6.61 6.23 26.70
N TYR A 249 -6.66 5.51 25.57
CA TYR A 249 -7.61 4.40 25.40
C TYR A 249 -7.34 3.24 26.36
N SER A 250 -6.07 2.95 26.66
CA SER A 250 -5.70 1.93 27.66
C SER A 250 -6.19 2.31 29.05
N LEU A 251 -6.10 3.59 29.44
CA LEU A 251 -6.61 4.09 30.72
C LEU A 251 -8.14 4.08 30.77
N CYS A 252 -8.82 4.47 29.69
CA CYS A 252 -10.28 4.39 29.59
C CYS A 252 -10.76 2.94 29.75
N PHE A 253 -10.11 1.99 29.08
CA PHE A 253 -10.39 0.57 29.23
C PHE A 253 -10.08 0.11 30.67
N ALA A 254 -9.02 0.63 31.27
CA ALA A 254 -8.64 0.30 32.64
C ALA A 254 -9.58 0.83 33.73
N ALA A 255 -10.41 1.81 33.43
CA ALA A 255 -11.44 2.32 34.32
C ALA A 255 -12.69 1.41 34.38
N MET A 256 -12.92 0.56 33.37
CA MET A 256 -14.15 -0.26 33.28
C MET A 256 -14.34 -1.23 34.46
N PRO A 257 -13.32 -1.97 34.95
CA PRO A 257 -13.50 -2.83 36.12
C PRO A 257 -13.93 -2.08 37.38
N ALA A 258 -13.38 -0.89 37.62
CA ALA A 258 -13.76 -0.05 38.76
C ALA A 258 -15.20 0.45 38.64
N ALA A 259 -15.62 0.85 37.43
CA ALA A 259 -17.00 1.25 37.16
C ALA A 259 -17.97 0.08 37.35
N LEU A 260 -17.65 -1.12 36.83
CA LEU A 260 -18.46 -2.32 36.98
C LEU A 260 -18.62 -2.72 38.45
N VAL A 261 -17.53 -2.72 39.22
CA VAL A 261 -17.58 -3.06 40.65
C VAL A 261 -18.36 -2.02 41.44
N SER A 262 -18.21 -0.74 41.11
CA SER A 262 -18.99 0.34 41.73
C SER A 262 -20.49 0.20 41.41
N PHE A 263 -20.84 -0.13 40.17
CA PHE A 263 -22.20 -0.40 39.73
C PHE A 263 -22.81 -1.63 40.45
N LEU A 264 -22.08 -2.74 40.56
CA LEU A 264 -22.54 -3.92 41.29
C LEU A 264 -22.74 -3.63 42.79
N ARG A 265 -21.93 -2.75 43.38
CA ARG A 265 -22.08 -2.32 44.77
C ARG A 265 -23.31 -1.44 44.98
N THR A 266 -23.60 -0.51 44.08
CA THR A 266 -24.75 0.42 44.22
C THR A 266 -26.08 -0.28 43.92
N THR A 267 -26.11 -1.22 42.98
CA THR A 267 -27.33 -1.95 42.58
C THR A 267 -27.68 -3.13 43.49
N LYS A 268 -26.81 -3.50 44.44
CA LYS A 268 -26.95 -4.69 45.33
C LYS A 268 -27.19 -6.00 44.56
N LEU A 269 -26.89 -6.06 43.26
CA LEU A 269 -26.95 -7.27 42.45
C LEU A 269 -25.88 -8.23 42.98
N THR A 270 -26.32 -9.25 43.72
CA THR A 270 -25.41 -10.26 44.26
C THR A 270 -24.91 -11.11 43.09
N PRO A 271 -23.60 -11.30 42.92
CA PRO A 271 -23.11 -12.12 41.81
C PRO A 271 -23.59 -13.57 42.00
N MET A 272 -24.42 -14.03 41.07
CA MET A 272 -24.96 -15.40 41.03
C MET A 272 -23.84 -16.36 40.62
N PHE A 273 -22.88 -16.62 41.51
CA PHE A 273 -21.95 -17.73 41.34
C PHE A 273 -22.64 -19.04 41.79
N PRO A 274 -22.57 -20.13 41.02
CA PRO A 274 -23.13 -21.42 41.42
C PRO A 274 -22.47 -21.86 42.74
N ARG A 275 -23.31 -22.05 43.76
CA ARG A 275 -22.92 -22.44 45.13
C ARG A 275 -22.35 -23.86 45.11
N LEU A 276 -21.04 -23.97 44.95
CA LEU A 276 -20.30 -25.23 45.07
C LEU A 276 -19.19 -25.10 46.12
N ALA A 277 -19.56 -24.72 47.34
CA ALA A 277 -18.76 -24.98 48.54
C ALA A 277 -19.61 -24.70 49.79
N ASN A 278 -20.11 -25.78 50.39
CA ASN A 278 -20.71 -25.77 51.71
C ASN A 278 -19.54 -25.66 52.72
N THR A 279 -19.31 -24.47 53.28
CA THR A 279 -18.44 -24.38 54.46
C THR A 279 -18.87 -23.26 55.40
N TYR A 280 -18.86 -23.68 56.66
CA TYR A 280 -19.39 -23.13 57.89
C TYR A 280 -18.64 -21.85 58.33
N THR A 281 -19.40 -20.94 58.96
CA THR A 281 -18.98 -19.82 59.83
C THR A 281 -17.92 -18.84 59.31
N ARG A 282 -18.33 -17.88 58.48
CA ARG A 282 -17.77 -16.52 58.48
C ARG A 282 -18.86 -15.52 58.09
N SER A 283 -18.96 -14.37 58.77
CA SER A 283 -20.01 -13.37 58.56
C SER A 283 -20.21 -13.06 57.07
N ALA A 284 -21.47 -12.92 56.64
CA ALA A 284 -21.84 -12.75 55.23
C ALA A 284 -21.11 -11.56 54.57
N GLU A 285 -20.83 -10.52 55.35
CA GLU A 285 -20.07 -9.33 54.93
C GLU A 285 -18.59 -9.63 54.63
N ALA A 286 -17.93 -10.47 55.44
CA ALA A 286 -16.53 -10.84 55.21
C ALA A 286 -16.36 -11.77 53.99
N ARG A 287 -17.37 -12.62 53.69
CA ARG A 287 -17.41 -13.42 52.44
C ARG A 287 -17.63 -12.55 51.21
N SER A 288 -18.50 -11.54 51.32
CA SER A 288 -18.80 -10.58 50.26
C SER A 288 -17.56 -9.75 49.87
N ILE A 289 -16.86 -9.15 50.85
CA ILE A 289 -15.66 -8.34 50.60
C ILE A 289 -14.51 -9.17 49.99
N TYR A 290 -14.29 -10.40 50.47
CA TYR A 290 -13.26 -11.30 49.93
C TYR A 290 -13.61 -11.82 48.52
N SER A 291 -14.90 -11.94 48.21
CA SER A 291 -15.40 -12.25 46.86
C SER A 291 -15.16 -11.07 45.89
N TYR A 292 -15.47 -9.84 46.30
CA TYR A 292 -15.24 -8.65 45.47
C TYR A 292 -13.75 -8.37 45.23
N ARG A 293 -12.87 -8.55 46.22
CA ARG A 293 -11.42 -8.36 46.03
C ARG A 293 -10.84 -9.34 45.01
N ARG A 294 -11.25 -10.61 45.05
CA ARG A 294 -10.83 -11.62 44.05
C ARG A 294 -11.38 -11.30 42.66
N LEU A 295 -12.64 -10.89 42.58
CA LEU A 295 -13.28 -10.50 41.32
C LEU A 295 -12.61 -9.26 40.70
N VAL A 296 -12.28 -8.25 41.52
CA VAL A 296 -11.50 -7.08 41.09
C VAL A 296 -10.14 -7.50 40.53
N LEU A 297 -9.40 -8.33 41.26
CA LEU A 297 -8.09 -8.82 40.80
C LEU A 297 -8.21 -9.58 39.46
N VAL A 298 -9.16 -10.50 39.35
CA VAL A 298 -9.40 -11.26 38.10
C VAL A 298 -9.71 -10.32 36.94
N PHE A 299 -10.60 -9.34 37.13
CA PHE A 299 -10.91 -8.38 36.07
C PHE A 299 -9.72 -7.54 35.65
N TYR A 300 -8.92 -7.03 36.61
CA TYR A 300 -7.70 -6.29 36.28
C TYR A 300 -6.64 -7.16 35.60
N THR A 301 -6.50 -8.43 35.97
CA THR A 301 -5.60 -9.37 35.29
C THR A 301 -6.08 -9.64 33.86
N LEU A 302 -7.35 -9.96 33.66
CA LEU A 302 -7.92 -10.18 32.32
C LEU A 302 -7.80 -8.95 31.43
N MET A 303 -8.04 -7.77 32.00
CA MET A 303 -7.87 -6.49 31.32
C MET A 303 -6.42 -6.26 30.91
N ALA A 304 -5.46 -6.46 31.81
CA ALA A 304 -4.03 -6.32 31.49
C ALA A 304 -3.62 -7.28 30.36
N VAL A 305 -4.06 -8.55 30.43
CA VAL A 305 -3.84 -9.54 29.37
C VAL A 305 -4.49 -9.09 28.05
N SER A 306 -5.70 -8.54 28.09
CA SER A 306 -6.41 -8.06 26.89
C SER A 306 -5.71 -6.88 26.24
N ILE A 307 -5.20 -5.92 27.03
CA ILE A 307 -4.40 -4.79 26.53
C ILE A 307 -3.13 -5.33 25.87
N LEU A 308 -2.39 -6.20 26.56
CA LEU A 308 -1.17 -6.79 26.00
C LEU A 308 -1.44 -7.56 24.72
N LEU A 309 -2.53 -8.33 24.68
CA LEU A 309 -2.92 -9.10 23.50
C LEU A 309 -3.32 -8.18 22.34
N PHE A 310 -4.03 -7.08 22.60
CA PHE A 310 -4.40 -6.09 21.58
C PHE A 310 -3.17 -5.53 20.87
N PHE A 311 -2.12 -5.17 21.62
CA PHE A 311 -0.87 -4.73 21.01
C PHE A 311 -0.10 -5.89 20.35
N ALA A 312 -0.08 -7.07 20.97
CA ALA A 312 0.63 -8.24 20.45
C ALA A 312 0.05 -8.77 19.13
N LEU A 313 -1.27 -8.66 18.92
CA LEU A 313 -1.95 -9.04 17.68
C LEU A 313 -1.48 -8.22 16.47
N GLY A 314 -0.94 -7.03 16.69
CA GLY A 314 -0.53 -6.12 15.62
C GLY A 314 -1.65 -5.16 15.22
N ARG A 315 -1.24 -3.93 14.86
CA ARG A 315 -2.15 -2.82 14.54
C ARG A 315 -3.02 -3.14 13.34
N MET A 316 -2.48 -3.76 12.29
CA MET A 316 -3.25 -3.99 11.06
C MET A 316 -4.30 -5.10 11.22
N THR A 317 -4.09 -6.02 12.15
CA THR A 317 -5.08 -7.04 12.53
C THR A 317 -6.24 -6.42 13.30
N VAL A 318 -5.96 -5.58 14.30
CA VAL A 318 -6.99 -5.08 15.24
C VAL A 318 -7.61 -3.75 14.81
N LEU A 319 -6.89 -2.95 14.02
CA LEU A 319 -7.28 -1.64 13.51
C LEU A 319 -6.81 -1.48 12.04
N PRO A 320 -7.36 -2.29 11.11
CA PRO A 320 -7.02 -2.19 9.70
C PRO A 320 -7.39 -0.81 9.14
N LEU A 321 -6.70 -0.40 8.07
CA LEU A 321 -7.09 0.78 7.32
C LEU A 321 -8.47 0.57 6.66
N PRO A 322 -9.31 1.61 6.58
CA PRO A 322 -10.58 1.50 5.88
C PRO A 322 -10.35 1.22 4.40
N THR A 323 -11.14 0.32 3.82
CA THR A 323 -11.18 0.08 2.37
C THR A 323 -11.60 1.35 1.63
N GLY A 324 -11.01 1.56 0.46
CA GLY A 324 -11.20 2.76 -0.35
C GLY A 324 -10.21 3.87 -0.01
N VAL A 325 -10.61 5.11 -0.32
CA VAL A 325 -9.74 6.29 -0.26
C VAL A 325 -9.78 6.95 1.11
N HIS A 326 -8.60 7.15 1.69
CA HIS A 326 -8.44 7.80 2.99
C HIS A 326 -7.16 8.62 3.03
N GLU A 327 -7.11 9.61 3.94
CA GLU A 327 -5.92 10.42 4.15
C GLU A 327 -4.80 9.58 4.79
N MET A 328 -3.59 9.71 4.25
CA MET A 328 -2.39 9.05 4.76
C MET A 328 -1.22 10.06 4.85
N PRO A 329 -1.31 11.04 5.77
CA PRO A 329 -0.29 12.09 5.90
C PRO A 329 0.98 11.63 6.63
N ARG A 330 0.96 10.45 7.26
CA ARG A 330 2.10 9.91 8.03
C ARG A 330 2.22 8.42 7.77
N PHE A 331 3.42 7.89 8.02
CA PHE A 331 3.75 6.46 7.98
C PHE A 331 3.55 5.77 6.62
N GLY A 332 3.10 6.51 5.61
CA GLY A 332 3.12 6.07 4.24
C GLY A 332 4.56 6.08 3.75
N CYS A 333 5.10 4.91 3.43
CA CYS A 333 6.37 4.82 2.74
C CYS A 333 6.18 4.69 1.23
N CYS A 334 7.19 5.26 0.59
CA CYS A 334 7.80 4.83 -0.66
C CYS A 334 7.08 5.37 -1.92
N SER A 335 7.84 5.48 -3.01
CA SER A 335 7.48 6.19 -4.25
C SER A 335 7.12 5.30 -5.43
N GLN A 336 6.78 4.03 -5.17
CA GLN A 336 6.60 3.03 -6.21
C GLN A 336 5.44 3.33 -7.14
N ALA A 337 4.34 3.89 -6.61
CA ALA A 337 3.15 4.17 -7.40
C ALA A 337 2.39 5.37 -6.84
N PHE A 338 2.57 6.52 -7.48
CA PHE A 338 1.86 7.75 -7.17
C PHE A 338 1.08 8.25 -8.38
N VAL A 339 -0.07 8.87 -8.12
CA VAL A 339 -0.80 9.67 -9.09
C VAL A 339 -0.97 11.08 -8.57
N PHE A 340 -0.59 12.05 -9.39
CA PHE A 340 -0.63 13.47 -9.08
C PHE A 340 -1.65 14.18 -9.98
N PRO A 341 -2.46 15.10 -9.47
CA PRO A 341 -3.07 16.13 -10.31
C PRO A 341 -1.97 16.89 -11.06
N ARG A 342 -2.15 17.13 -12.36
CA ARG A 342 -1.10 17.68 -13.23
C ARG A 342 -0.44 18.94 -12.66
N GLN A 343 -1.23 19.89 -12.16
CA GLN A 343 -0.67 21.14 -11.61
C GLN A 343 0.21 20.88 -10.38
N LYS A 344 -0.22 19.99 -9.49
CA LYS A 344 0.53 19.61 -8.28
C LYS A 344 1.83 18.90 -8.62
N ALA A 345 1.83 18.10 -9.69
CA ALA A 345 3.06 17.49 -10.21
C ALA A 345 4.06 18.55 -10.69
N LEU A 346 3.60 19.58 -11.42
CA LEU A 346 4.45 20.68 -11.89
C LEU A 346 5.00 21.55 -10.75
N ASP A 347 4.20 21.80 -9.72
CA ASP A 347 4.64 22.52 -8.53
C ASP A 347 5.76 21.75 -7.80
N LEU A 348 5.63 20.41 -7.75
CA LEU A 348 6.63 19.51 -7.16
C LEU A 348 7.92 19.47 -7.98
N VAL A 349 7.84 19.41 -9.32
CA VAL A 349 9.01 19.53 -10.22
C VAL A 349 9.74 20.85 -9.99
N SER A 350 9.00 21.96 -9.86
CA SER A 350 9.57 23.27 -9.58
C SER A 350 10.34 23.29 -8.25
N TYR A 351 9.81 22.60 -7.23
CA TYR A 351 10.50 22.43 -5.95
C TYR A 351 11.76 21.57 -6.07
N PHE A 352 11.69 20.46 -6.80
CA PHE A 352 12.85 19.58 -7.03
C PHE A 352 14.00 20.31 -7.75
N ASN A 353 13.68 21.12 -8.75
CA ASN A 353 14.65 21.95 -9.46
C ASN A 353 15.34 22.98 -8.54
N GLN A 354 14.66 23.45 -7.50
CA GLN A 354 15.25 24.32 -6.47
C GLN A 354 16.17 23.56 -5.52
N MET A 355 15.76 22.36 -5.10
CA MET A 355 16.55 21.52 -4.18
C MET A 355 17.81 20.95 -4.82
N LYS A 356 17.76 20.65 -6.13
CA LYS A 356 18.83 20.07 -6.98
C LYS A 356 19.28 18.66 -6.60
N THR A 357 19.30 18.31 -5.32
CA THR A 357 19.73 17.00 -4.83
C THR A 357 18.84 16.52 -3.69
N GLY A 358 18.51 15.23 -3.69
CA GLY A 358 17.81 14.53 -2.63
C GLY A 358 17.03 13.33 -3.15
N TYR A 359 16.47 12.54 -2.25
CA TYR A 359 15.60 11.44 -2.66
C TYR A 359 14.18 11.95 -2.92
N VAL A 360 13.58 11.54 -4.04
CA VAL A 360 12.24 11.96 -4.48
C VAL A 360 11.19 11.72 -3.40
N ASP A 361 11.18 10.54 -2.78
CA ASP A 361 10.28 10.18 -1.68
C ASP A 361 10.40 11.17 -0.49
N VAL A 362 11.61 11.38 0.02
CA VAL A 362 11.88 12.29 1.14
C VAL A 362 11.53 13.73 0.82
N LEU A 363 11.90 14.21 -0.38
CA LEU A 363 11.60 15.58 -0.80
C LEU A 363 10.11 15.79 -1.03
N THR A 364 9.38 14.80 -1.54
CA THR A 364 7.92 14.86 -1.70
C THR A 364 7.23 14.97 -0.36
N GLU A 365 7.58 14.12 0.60
CA GLU A 365 7.00 14.18 1.96
C GLU A 365 7.36 15.50 2.65
N ARG A 366 8.61 15.98 2.53
CA ARG A 366 9.01 17.28 3.06
C ARG A 366 8.23 18.44 2.42
N TYR A 367 8.04 18.41 1.10
CA TYR A 367 7.21 19.39 0.40
C TYR A 367 5.79 19.39 0.97
N ALA A 368 5.21 18.19 1.17
CA ALA A 368 3.87 18.03 1.68
C ALA A 368 3.74 18.53 3.13
N ASP A 369 4.67 18.17 4.01
CA ASP A 369 4.65 18.59 5.42
C ASP A 369 4.81 20.11 5.57
N THR A 370 5.76 20.70 4.84
CA THR A 370 6.03 22.14 4.93
C THR A 370 4.90 23.02 4.39
N ARG A 371 4.06 22.49 3.50
CA ARG A 371 2.92 23.20 2.90
C ARG A 371 1.56 22.67 3.36
N ALA A 372 1.56 21.73 4.31
CA ALA A 372 0.36 21.03 4.78
C ALA A 372 -0.47 20.45 3.62
N GLU A 373 0.17 19.89 2.59
CA GLU A 373 -0.51 19.28 1.46
C GLU A 373 -1.25 18.00 1.86
N LEU A 374 -2.39 17.73 1.21
CA LEU A 374 -3.15 16.51 1.46
C LEU A 374 -2.54 15.34 0.69
N ARG A 375 -2.43 14.21 1.37
CA ARG A 375 -1.89 12.96 0.83
C ARG A 375 -2.95 11.89 1.05
N TYR A 376 -3.41 11.27 -0.01
CA TYR A 376 -4.40 10.19 0.04
C TYR A 376 -3.74 8.86 -0.32
N ALA A 377 -4.35 7.77 0.14
CA ALA A 377 -4.02 6.42 -0.29
C ALA A 377 -5.31 5.64 -0.55
N VAL A 378 -5.22 4.64 -1.43
CA VAL A 378 -6.29 3.66 -1.68
C VAL A 378 -5.95 2.34 -1.00
N THR A 379 -6.92 1.75 -0.28
CA THR A 379 -6.80 0.45 0.39
C THR A 379 -7.80 -0.55 -0.18
N PRO A 380 -7.39 -1.80 -0.45
CA PRO A 380 -6.01 -2.29 -0.45
C PRO A 380 -5.15 -1.63 -1.55
N SER A 381 -3.83 -1.78 -1.46
CA SER A 381 -2.91 -1.28 -2.50
C SER A 381 -3.31 -1.83 -3.88
N LEU A 382 -3.22 -1.02 -4.92
CA LEU A 382 -3.48 -1.44 -6.31
C LEU A 382 -2.23 -1.97 -7.00
N PHE A 383 -1.07 -1.82 -6.35
CA PHE A 383 0.21 -2.30 -6.84
C PHE A 383 0.90 -3.14 -5.77
N GLN A 384 1.81 -4.00 -6.19
CA GLN A 384 2.78 -4.71 -5.36
C GLN A 384 4.18 -4.33 -5.81
N HIS A 385 5.12 -4.25 -4.88
CA HIS A 385 6.52 -4.09 -5.21
C HIS A 385 7.22 -5.46 -5.25
N VAL A 386 7.90 -5.76 -6.36
CA VAL A 386 8.59 -7.04 -6.58
C VAL A 386 10.12 -6.91 -6.60
N GLY A 387 10.63 -5.68 -6.49
CA GLY A 387 12.06 -5.40 -6.44
C GLY A 387 12.72 -5.98 -5.19
N LYS A 388 13.58 -6.99 -5.34
CA LYS A 388 14.39 -7.48 -4.20
C LYS A 388 15.62 -6.60 -3.93
N THR A 389 16.09 -5.92 -4.97
CA THR A 389 17.28 -5.07 -4.96
C THR A 389 16.96 -3.72 -5.59
N SER A 390 17.26 -2.65 -4.86
CA SER A 390 17.11 -1.26 -5.30
C SER A 390 18.09 -0.95 -6.42
N SER A 391 17.69 -0.06 -7.33
CA SER A 391 18.64 0.64 -8.20
C SER A 391 19.53 1.61 -7.41
N LYS A 392 19.08 2.11 -6.25
CA LYS A 392 19.87 3.00 -5.37
C LYS A 392 21.04 2.25 -4.73
N MET A 393 22.24 2.82 -4.81
CA MET A 393 23.45 2.31 -4.14
C MET A 393 23.60 2.93 -2.74
N GLY A 394 23.83 2.08 -1.74
CA GLY A 394 24.28 2.50 -0.41
C GLY A 394 25.81 2.46 -0.29
N ALA A 395 26.32 2.88 0.87
CA ALA A 395 27.77 2.90 1.13
C ALA A 395 28.47 1.53 0.96
N ASN A 396 27.72 0.43 1.09
CA ASN A 396 28.22 -0.94 1.03
C ASN A 396 27.66 -1.74 -0.17
N GLY A 397 27.13 -1.07 -1.20
CA GLY A 397 26.55 -1.72 -2.39
C GLY A 397 25.03 -1.53 -2.56
N PRO A 398 24.38 -2.31 -3.43
CA PRO A 398 22.96 -2.16 -3.75
C PRO A 398 22.07 -2.32 -2.50
N ILE A 399 21.10 -1.43 -2.31
CA ILE A 399 20.18 -1.52 -1.17
C ILE A 399 19.23 -2.69 -1.39
N ILE A 400 19.19 -3.65 -0.46
CA ILE A 400 18.22 -4.76 -0.47
C ILE A 400 16.86 -4.21 -0.02
N LYS A 401 15.87 -4.18 -0.91
CA LYS A 401 14.52 -3.65 -0.64
C LYS A 401 13.57 -4.71 -0.04
N GLY A 402 14.09 -5.79 0.57
CA GLY A 402 13.34 -6.98 0.99
C GLY A 402 12.25 -6.78 2.05
N LYS A 403 11.85 -5.54 2.37
CA LYS A 403 10.77 -5.19 3.31
C LYS A 403 9.68 -4.32 2.69
N THR A 404 9.76 -4.00 1.40
CA THR A 404 8.72 -3.22 0.71
C THR A 404 7.76 -4.18 0.04
N TRP A 405 6.71 -4.55 0.78
CA TRP A 405 5.71 -5.55 0.42
C TRP A 405 4.34 -5.09 0.91
N SER A 406 3.30 -5.23 0.08
CA SER A 406 1.92 -5.08 0.52
C SER A 406 1.33 -6.45 0.83
N PHE A 407 1.00 -6.68 2.10
CA PHE A 407 0.38 -7.93 2.54
C PHE A 407 -1.08 -8.01 2.09
N ALA A 408 -1.80 -6.88 2.09
CA ALA A 408 -3.18 -6.83 1.63
C ALA A 408 -3.31 -7.04 0.11
N PHE A 409 -2.27 -6.77 -0.67
CA PHE A 409 -2.27 -7.09 -2.11
C PHE A 409 -2.32 -8.62 -2.35
N GLU A 410 -1.71 -9.41 -1.47
CA GLU A 410 -1.68 -10.87 -1.62
C GLU A 410 -3.03 -11.53 -1.29
N THR A 411 -3.98 -10.80 -0.71
CA THR A 411 -5.31 -11.32 -0.36
C THR A 411 -6.36 -11.13 -1.46
N TYR A 412 -5.98 -10.52 -2.58
CA TYR A 412 -6.89 -10.36 -3.72
C TYR A 412 -7.33 -11.71 -4.31
N ASP A 413 -8.63 -11.84 -4.55
CA ASP A 413 -9.21 -12.93 -5.32
C ASP A 413 -9.31 -12.52 -6.80
N ALA A 414 -8.52 -13.17 -7.64
CA ALA A 414 -8.45 -12.87 -9.07
C ALA A 414 -9.79 -13.03 -9.80
N GLU A 415 -10.63 -13.97 -9.38
CA GLU A 415 -11.93 -14.23 -10.01
C GLU A 415 -12.95 -13.18 -9.58
N GLN A 416 -12.88 -12.71 -8.34
CA GLN A 416 -13.70 -11.59 -7.89
C GLN A 416 -13.33 -10.30 -8.62
N LEU A 417 -12.04 -10.02 -8.79
CA LEU A 417 -11.55 -8.84 -9.51
C LEU A 417 -12.01 -8.84 -10.98
N ARG A 418 -11.89 -9.99 -11.66
CA ARG A 418 -12.36 -10.14 -13.04
C ARG A 418 -13.86 -9.83 -13.17
N LYS A 419 -14.69 -10.38 -12.28
CA LYS A 419 -16.14 -10.12 -12.27
C LYS A 419 -16.48 -8.66 -12.00
N GLU A 420 -15.74 -8.01 -11.09
CA GLU A 420 -15.91 -6.59 -10.81
C GLU A 420 -15.60 -5.74 -12.05
N HIS A 421 -14.53 -6.07 -12.76
CA HIS A 421 -14.14 -5.36 -13.97
C HIS A 421 -15.15 -5.55 -15.11
N GLU A 422 -15.57 -6.79 -15.38
CA GLU A 422 -16.59 -7.11 -16.41
C GLU A 422 -17.96 -6.48 -16.12
N ALA A 423 -18.34 -6.38 -14.83
CA ALA A 423 -19.62 -5.76 -14.46
C ALA A 423 -19.67 -4.26 -14.79
N LEU A 424 -18.52 -3.58 -14.79
CA LEU A 424 -18.43 -2.16 -15.17
C LEU A 424 -18.62 -1.97 -16.68
N GLU A 425 -18.08 -2.88 -17.51
CA GLU A 425 -18.29 -2.86 -18.96
C GLU A 425 -19.77 -2.95 -19.32
N ILE A 426 -20.50 -3.90 -18.71
CA ILE A 426 -21.93 -4.09 -18.94
C ILE A 426 -22.75 -2.85 -18.54
N TRP A 427 -22.31 -2.13 -17.49
CA TRP A 427 -23.01 -0.96 -16.99
C TRP A 427 -22.83 0.27 -17.90
N ASP A 428 -21.64 0.44 -18.48
CA ASP A 428 -21.36 1.50 -19.46
C ASP A 428 -22.06 1.23 -20.80
N ASP A 429 -22.11 -0.02 -21.27
CA ASP A 429 -22.83 -0.42 -22.48
C ASP A 429 -24.36 -0.21 -22.36
N GLY A 430 -24.94 -0.48 -21.19
CA GLY A 430 -26.38 -0.31 -20.93
C GLY A 430 -26.87 1.14 -20.85
N MET A 431 -25.98 2.11 -20.61
CA MET A 431 -26.30 3.54 -20.71
C MET A 431 -26.09 4.12 -22.12
N GLY A 432 -25.40 3.41 -23.00
CA GLY A 432 -25.21 3.77 -24.41
C GLY A 432 -26.48 3.68 -25.25
N GLU A 433 -27.45 2.84 -24.85
CA GLU A 433 -28.73 2.66 -25.57
C GLU A 433 -29.83 3.68 -25.16
N VAL A 434 -29.57 4.58 -24.20
CA VAL A 434 -30.57 5.54 -23.68
C VAL A 434 -30.18 7.01 -23.94
N ARG A 435 -29.48 7.31 -25.03
CA ARG A 435 -29.27 8.70 -25.50
C ARG A 435 -29.70 8.95 -26.92
#